data_AF-A0A2Z2N378-F1
#
_entry.id   AF-A0A2Z2N378-F1
#
_cell.length_a   1.000
_cell.length_b   1.000
_cell.length_c   1.000
_cell.angle_alpha   90.00
_cell.angle_beta   90.00
_cell.angle_gamma   90.00
#
_symmetry.space_group_name_H-M   'P 1'
#
loop_
_entity.id
_entity.type
_entity.pdbx_description
1 polymer ?
#
loop_
_entity_poly.entity_id
_entity_poly.type
_entity_poly.pdbx_seq_one_letter_code
_entity_poly.pdbx_strand_id
1 'polypeptide(L)'
;MELYRSEKFNPEELALLGRAIGTAAQGTIVVGRDGRAISRYGKRALVVGIVSTGSTIMDVRLIPLIALRDFAKKKGYPFAYVYYYGGVRVEISDIEVDEVNAILNNRAFVEAPPNDIGATVYYPNALDDMLHEIFKHYDFKVGGKALVDCMNTPAVLLFPRLSDKFGFEVELMNDMMTSYLPPKPKEVFLQKLTKGSYDFGLRFRPDGVVEVYKDDEVKEFNSLWKFLEYLKKL
;
A
#
# COMPACT_ATOMS: atom_id res chain seq x y z
N MET A 1 6.12 -8.52 -3.30
CA MET A 1 6.02 -9.19 -4.63
C MET A 1 4.56 -9.43 -4.97
N GLU A 2 4.15 -9.20 -6.21
CA GLU A 2 2.79 -9.53 -6.67
C GLU A 2 2.59 -11.05 -6.63
N LEU A 3 1.54 -11.50 -5.94
CA LEU A 3 1.15 -12.90 -5.78
C LEU A 3 -0.08 -13.24 -6.62
N TYR A 4 -1.00 -12.29 -6.76
CA TYR A 4 -2.29 -12.52 -7.43
C TYR A 4 -2.69 -11.31 -8.25
N ARG A 5 -3.30 -11.56 -9.41
CA ARG A 5 -3.97 -10.58 -10.25
C ARG A 5 -5.20 -11.21 -10.90
N SER A 6 -6.33 -10.52 -10.83
CA SER A 6 -7.51 -10.87 -11.62
C SER A 6 -8.29 -9.64 -12.07
N GLU A 7 -8.72 -9.63 -13.34
CA GLU A 7 -9.63 -8.61 -13.88
C GLU A 7 -11.08 -8.84 -13.42
N LYS A 8 -11.44 -10.09 -13.13
CA LYS A 8 -12.76 -10.47 -12.59
C LYS A 8 -12.64 -10.67 -11.10
N PHE A 9 -13.39 -9.89 -10.34
CA PHE A 9 -13.37 -10.02 -8.90
C PHE A 9 -14.00 -11.35 -8.44
N ASN A 10 -13.21 -12.18 -7.77
CA ASN A 10 -13.67 -13.43 -7.16
C ASN A 10 -13.24 -13.48 -5.67
N PRO A 11 -14.17 -13.30 -4.72
CA PRO A 11 -13.85 -13.33 -3.29
C PRO A 11 -13.48 -14.73 -2.80
N GLU A 12 -13.97 -15.80 -3.43
CA GLU A 12 -13.66 -17.18 -3.02
C GLU A 12 -12.21 -17.53 -3.32
N GLU A 13 -11.69 -17.09 -4.47
CA GLU A 13 -10.27 -17.19 -4.80
C GLU A 13 -9.41 -16.47 -3.76
N LEU A 14 -9.81 -15.28 -3.32
CA LEU A 14 -9.07 -14.53 -2.30
C LEU A 14 -9.15 -15.21 -0.92
N ALA A 15 -10.26 -15.86 -0.57
CA ALA A 15 -10.33 -16.65 0.66
C ALA A 15 -9.38 -17.85 0.63
N LEU A 16 -9.32 -18.57 -0.50
CA LEU A 16 -8.38 -19.68 -0.69
C LEU A 16 -6.92 -19.20 -0.70
N LEU A 17 -6.66 -18.06 -1.34
CA LEU A 17 -5.35 -17.41 -1.30
C LEU A 17 -4.96 -17.03 0.14
N GLY A 18 -5.92 -16.54 0.92
CA GLY A 18 -5.74 -16.24 2.33
C GLY A 18 -5.33 -17.48 3.14
N ARG A 19 -5.98 -18.63 2.89
CA ARG A 19 -5.58 -19.91 3.52
C ARG A 19 -4.15 -20.31 3.15
N ALA A 20 -3.77 -20.14 1.88
CA ALA A 20 -2.42 -20.47 1.43
C ALA A 20 -1.37 -19.56 2.10
N ILE A 21 -1.62 -18.25 2.14
CA ILE A 21 -0.77 -17.27 2.85
C ILE A 21 -0.65 -17.60 4.33
N GLY A 22 -1.78 -17.86 5.00
CA GLY A 22 -1.83 -18.18 6.42
C GLY A 22 -1.07 -19.47 6.75
N THR A 23 -1.14 -20.46 5.86
CA THR A 23 -0.42 -21.74 5.99
C THR A 23 1.10 -21.56 5.83
N ALA A 24 1.54 -20.78 4.84
CA ALA A 24 2.95 -20.56 4.55
C ALA A 24 3.65 -19.69 5.62
N ALA A 25 3.04 -18.56 5.99
CA ALA A 25 3.70 -17.59 6.87
C ALA A 25 3.72 -18.06 8.34
N GLN A 26 2.59 -18.60 8.82
CA GLN A 26 2.31 -18.84 10.24
C GLN A 26 2.50 -17.57 11.13
N GLY A 27 1.97 -17.57 12.35
CA GLY A 27 2.14 -16.43 13.26
C GLY A 27 1.37 -15.16 12.84
N THR A 28 2.00 -13.98 12.97
CA THR A 28 1.35 -12.67 12.75
C THR A 28 1.66 -12.11 11.36
N ILE A 29 0.61 -11.76 10.60
CA ILE A 29 0.70 -11.17 9.26
C ILE A 29 0.06 -9.78 9.26
N VAL A 30 0.76 -8.77 8.74
CA VAL A 30 0.19 -7.43 8.56
C VAL A 30 -0.69 -7.42 7.32
N VAL A 31 -1.94 -6.97 7.43
CA VAL A 31 -2.86 -6.95 6.29
C VAL A 31 -3.41 -5.54 6.06
N GLY A 32 -3.23 -5.02 4.85
CA GLY A 32 -3.71 -3.71 4.43
C GLY A 32 -4.45 -3.74 3.10
N ARG A 33 -4.94 -2.57 2.68
CA ARG A 33 -5.51 -2.38 1.34
C ARG A 33 -5.40 -0.94 0.85
N ASP A 34 -5.65 -0.76 -0.45
CA ASP A 34 -5.88 0.55 -1.05
C ASP A 34 -7.26 1.14 -0.70
N GLY A 35 -7.62 2.24 -1.36
CA GLY A 35 -8.87 2.97 -1.19
C GLY A 35 -10.14 2.33 -1.75
N ARG A 36 -10.05 1.40 -2.70
CA ARG A 36 -11.20 0.95 -3.49
C ARG A 36 -12.15 0.06 -2.69
N ALA A 37 -13.43 0.18 -3.02
CA ALA A 37 -14.49 -0.65 -2.42
C ALA A 37 -14.26 -2.15 -2.69
N ILE A 38 -13.80 -2.49 -3.90
CA ILE A 38 -13.53 -3.88 -4.28
C ILE A 38 -12.40 -4.50 -3.44
N SER A 39 -11.34 -3.73 -3.16
CA SER A 39 -10.22 -4.15 -2.30
C SER A 39 -10.67 -4.33 -0.85
N ARG A 40 -11.68 -3.57 -0.38
CA ARG A 40 -12.29 -3.80 0.94
C ARG A 40 -12.93 -5.19 1.02
N TYR A 41 -13.67 -5.59 0.00
CA TYR A 41 -14.27 -6.92 -0.03
C TYR A 41 -13.18 -8.00 -0.17
N GLY A 42 -12.24 -7.81 -1.09
CA GLY A 42 -11.13 -8.73 -1.28
C GLY A 42 -10.29 -8.96 -0.02
N LYS A 43 -9.96 -7.88 0.71
CA LYS A 43 -9.25 -7.99 2.00
C LYS A 43 -10.05 -8.80 3.02
N ARG A 44 -11.36 -8.62 3.13
CA ARG A 44 -12.19 -9.39 4.08
C ARG A 44 -12.16 -10.88 3.76
N ALA A 45 -12.26 -11.24 2.48
CA ALA A 45 -12.16 -12.62 2.06
C ALA A 45 -10.78 -13.22 2.37
N LEU A 46 -9.71 -12.49 2.04
CA LEU A 46 -8.32 -12.86 2.36
C LEU A 46 -8.12 -13.08 3.86
N VAL A 47 -8.62 -12.15 4.68
CA VAL A 47 -8.54 -12.18 6.15
C VAL A 47 -9.18 -13.44 6.71
N VAL A 48 -10.40 -13.79 6.26
CA VAL A 48 -11.09 -15.01 6.70
C VAL A 48 -10.28 -16.26 6.38
N GLY A 49 -9.66 -16.31 5.20
CA GLY A 49 -8.77 -17.41 4.83
C GLY A 49 -7.56 -17.53 5.76
N ILE A 50 -6.87 -16.42 6.03
CA ILE A 50 -5.68 -16.41 6.88
C ILE A 50 -6.01 -16.85 8.31
N VAL A 51 -7.05 -16.29 8.94
CA VAL A 51 -7.36 -16.65 10.34
C VAL A 51 -7.81 -18.10 10.51
N SER A 52 -8.37 -18.72 9.46
CA SER A 52 -8.78 -20.14 9.49
C SER A 52 -7.61 -21.12 9.61
N THR A 53 -6.37 -20.65 9.40
CA THR A 53 -5.15 -21.46 9.57
C THR A 53 -4.51 -21.30 10.96
N GLY A 54 -5.13 -20.51 11.84
CA GLY A 54 -4.58 -20.16 13.16
C GLY A 54 -3.64 -18.96 13.15
N SER A 55 -3.35 -18.40 11.97
CA SER A 55 -2.51 -17.21 11.83
C SER A 55 -3.24 -15.95 12.28
N THR A 56 -2.55 -15.08 13.02
CA THR A 56 -3.09 -13.81 13.51
C THR A 56 -2.86 -12.71 12.49
N ILE A 57 -3.83 -11.81 12.34
CA ILE A 57 -3.74 -10.65 11.46
C ILE A 57 -3.58 -9.37 12.26
N MET A 58 -2.62 -8.54 11.88
CA MET A 58 -2.57 -7.14 12.23
C MET A 58 -3.22 -6.32 11.09
N ASP A 59 -4.50 -5.96 11.24
CA ASP A 59 -5.25 -5.22 10.22
C ASP A 59 -4.99 -3.72 10.33
N VAL A 60 -4.16 -3.19 9.42
CA VAL A 60 -3.79 -1.77 9.34
C VAL A 60 -4.78 -0.93 8.52
N ARG A 61 -5.93 -1.51 8.21
CA ARG A 61 -7.06 -0.93 7.48
C ARG A 61 -6.68 -0.47 6.08
N LEU A 62 -6.40 0.81 5.91
CA LEU A 62 -6.16 1.49 4.65
C LEU A 62 -4.89 2.31 4.81
N ILE A 63 -3.93 2.08 3.92
CA ILE A 63 -2.59 2.65 4.01
C ILE A 63 -1.97 2.61 2.61
N PRO A 64 -1.13 3.58 2.20
CA PRO A 64 -0.39 3.47 0.95
C PRO A 64 0.50 2.23 0.96
N LEU A 65 0.60 1.50 -0.16
CA LEU A 65 1.43 0.28 -0.22
C LEU A 65 2.91 0.57 0.11
N ILE A 66 3.44 1.70 -0.37
CA ILE A 66 4.80 2.14 -0.04
C ILE A 66 5.02 2.29 1.48
N ALA A 67 4.01 2.79 2.20
CA ALA A 67 4.02 2.95 3.65
C ALA A 67 3.91 1.60 4.36
N LEU A 68 3.03 0.72 3.87
CA LEU A 68 2.89 -0.63 4.42
C LEU A 68 4.20 -1.43 4.34
N ARG A 69 4.91 -1.36 3.21
CA ARG A 69 6.19 -2.04 3.01
C ARG A 69 7.19 -1.66 4.10
N ASP A 70 7.36 -0.37 4.34
CA ASP A 70 8.29 0.14 5.36
C ASP A 70 7.81 -0.19 6.78
N PHE A 71 6.51 -0.07 7.06
CA PHE A 71 5.92 -0.43 8.36
C PHE A 71 6.12 -1.92 8.69
N ALA A 72 5.75 -2.81 7.77
CA ALA A 72 5.84 -4.26 7.97
C ALA A 72 7.29 -4.71 8.15
N LYS A 73 8.20 -4.22 7.27
CA LYS A 73 9.64 -4.47 7.39
C LYS A 73 10.19 -4.06 8.74
N LYS A 74 9.77 -2.89 9.25
CA LYS A 74 10.22 -2.40 10.56
C LYS A 74 9.67 -3.23 11.72
N LYS A 75 8.42 -3.69 11.64
CA LYS A 75 7.84 -4.59 12.64
C LYS A 75 8.41 -6.01 12.58
N GLY A 76 9.11 -6.37 11.50
CA GLY A 76 9.64 -7.71 11.28
C GLY A 76 8.53 -8.73 11.01
N TYR A 77 7.42 -8.29 10.42
CA TYR A 77 6.28 -9.16 10.08
C TYR A 77 6.10 -9.26 8.56
N PRO A 78 5.71 -10.44 8.06
CA PRO A 78 5.24 -10.55 6.69
C PRO A 78 3.97 -9.71 6.49
N PHE A 79 3.69 -9.34 5.25
CA PHE A 79 2.45 -8.64 4.93
C PHE A 79 1.70 -9.23 3.74
N ALA A 80 0.41 -8.96 3.70
CA ALA A 80 -0.43 -9.11 2.52
C ALA A 80 -1.24 -7.83 2.26
N TYR A 81 -1.29 -7.39 1.01
CA TYR A 81 -1.95 -6.13 0.65
C TYR A 81 -2.85 -6.28 -0.56
N VAL A 82 -4.12 -5.91 -0.41
CA VAL A 82 -5.11 -5.99 -1.48
C VAL A 82 -5.31 -4.62 -2.12
N TYR A 83 -5.15 -4.52 -3.44
CA TYR A 83 -5.31 -3.26 -4.16
C TYR A 83 -5.90 -3.46 -5.55
N TYR A 84 -6.36 -2.37 -6.13
CA TYR A 84 -6.91 -2.36 -7.48
C TYR A 84 -6.02 -1.55 -8.41
N TYR A 85 -5.54 -2.21 -9.47
CA TYR A 85 -4.81 -1.55 -10.54
C TYR A 85 -5.01 -2.30 -11.86
N GLY A 86 -6.05 -1.92 -12.60
CA GLY A 86 -6.49 -2.66 -13.80
C GLY A 86 -6.98 -4.09 -13.48
N GLY A 87 -7.53 -4.29 -12.28
CA GLY A 87 -7.85 -5.60 -11.71
C GLY A 87 -7.52 -5.65 -10.22
N VAL A 88 -8.08 -6.62 -9.49
CA VAL A 88 -7.73 -6.87 -8.09
C VAL A 88 -6.42 -7.61 -8.02
N ARG A 89 -5.54 -7.12 -7.16
CA ARG A 89 -4.18 -7.63 -6.96
C ARG A 89 -3.91 -7.88 -5.49
N VAL A 90 -3.03 -8.83 -5.22
CA VAL A 90 -2.48 -9.09 -3.89
C VAL A 90 -0.97 -9.05 -3.96
N GLU A 91 -0.36 -8.22 -3.12
CA GLU A 91 1.08 -8.21 -2.90
C GLU A 91 1.39 -8.82 -1.52
N ILE A 92 2.45 -9.63 -1.46
CA ILE A 92 2.98 -10.17 -0.21
C ILE A 92 4.47 -9.83 -0.01
N SER A 93 4.95 -9.89 1.23
CA SER A 93 6.38 -9.81 1.58
C SER A 93 6.71 -10.81 2.67
N ASP A 94 7.97 -11.24 2.67
CA ASP A 94 8.55 -12.18 3.63
C ASP A 94 7.79 -13.53 3.69
N ILE A 95 7.25 -13.91 2.53
CA ILE A 95 6.58 -15.18 2.22
C ILE A 95 6.96 -15.54 0.79
N GLU A 96 7.37 -16.79 0.55
CA GLU A 96 7.73 -17.26 -0.79
C GLU A 96 6.49 -17.48 -1.67
N VAL A 97 6.46 -16.83 -2.83
CA VAL A 97 5.31 -16.91 -3.76
C VAL A 97 5.10 -18.34 -4.27
N ASP A 98 6.18 -19.06 -4.55
CA ASP A 98 6.11 -20.44 -5.04
C ASP A 98 5.53 -21.40 -3.98
N GLU A 99 5.84 -21.17 -2.71
CA GLU A 99 5.27 -21.93 -1.60
C GLU A 99 3.76 -21.70 -1.49
N VAL A 100 3.33 -20.43 -1.52
CA VAL A 100 1.90 -20.08 -1.48
C VAL A 100 1.15 -20.70 -2.67
N ASN A 101 1.72 -20.63 -3.86
CA ASN A 101 1.14 -21.24 -5.06
C ASN A 101 1.08 -22.76 -4.96
N ALA A 102 2.11 -23.41 -4.44
CA ALA A 102 2.12 -24.85 -4.22
C ALA A 102 1.03 -25.30 -3.24
N ILE A 103 0.87 -24.58 -2.11
CA ILE A 103 -0.21 -24.84 -1.14
C ILE A 103 -1.58 -24.65 -1.79
N LEU A 104 -1.76 -23.56 -2.54
CA LEU A 104 -3.02 -23.23 -3.20
C LEU A 104 -3.42 -24.31 -4.23
N ASN A 105 -2.46 -24.78 -5.02
CA ASN A 105 -2.66 -25.79 -6.06
C ASN A 105 -2.95 -27.17 -5.48
N ASN A 106 -2.18 -27.57 -4.45
CA ASN A 106 -2.32 -28.88 -3.82
C ASN A 106 -3.43 -28.93 -2.76
N ARG A 107 -4.04 -27.78 -2.44
CA ARG A 107 -5.02 -27.63 -1.36
C ARG A 107 -4.49 -28.09 0.01
N ALA A 108 -3.17 -27.98 0.21
CA ALA A 108 -2.47 -28.42 1.40
C ALA A 108 -2.55 -27.38 2.53
N PHE A 109 -3.78 -26.97 2.87
CA PHE A 109 -4.03 -25.93 3.86
C PHE A 109 -3.89 -26.45 5.29
N VAL A 110 -3.30 -25.64 6.17
CA VAL A 110 -3.46 -25.83 7.61
C VAL A 110 -4.90 -25.50 7.99
N GLU A 111 -5.53 -26.37 8.77
CA GLU A 111 -6.85 -26.17 9.35
C GLU A 111 -6.68 -26.04 10.85
N ALA A 112 -6.93 -24.84 11.38
CA ALA A 112 -6.91 -24.63 12.81
C ALA A 112 -8.18 -25.23 13.45
N PRO A 113 -8.04 -25.97 14.57
CA PRO A 113 -9.21 -26.39 15.34
C PRO A 113 -9.96 -25.18 15.90
N PRO A 114 -11.24 -25.32 16.28
CA PRO A 114 -12.06 -24.20 16.74
C PRO A 114 -11.46 -23.34 17.87
N ASN A 115 -10.63 -23.94 18.72
CA ASN A 115 -10.00 -23.25 19.85
C ASN A 115 -8.73 -22.47 19.47
N ASP A 116 -8.17 -22.71 18.28
CA ASP A 116 -6.91 -22.13 17.80
C ASP A 116 -7.12 -21.27 16.54
N ILE A 117 -8.36 -20.84 16.26
CA ILE A 117 -8.64 -19.91 15.16
C ILE A 117 -7.88 -18.59 15.41
N GLY A 118 -7.20 -18.10 14.38
CA GLY A 118 -6.39 -16.89 14.47
C GLY A 118 -7.23 -15.64 14.78
N ALA A 119 -6.60 -14.67 15.43
CA ALA A 119 -7.26 -13.41 15.77
C ALA A 119 -7.09 -12.37 14.67
N THR A 120 -8.07 -11.46 14.54
CA THR A 120 -7.87 -10.19 13.82
C THR A 120 -7.68 -9.06 14.83
N VAL A 121 -6.46 -8.54 14.91
CA VAL A 121 -6.10 -7.39 15.75
C VAL A 121 -6.11 -6.13 14.88
N TYR A 122 -7.03 -5.22 15.15
CA TYR A 122 -7.10 -3.95 14.42
C TYR A 122 -6.01 -2.98 14.88
N TYR A 123 -5.20 -2.50 13.94
CA TYR A 123 -4.11 -1.56 14.18
C TYR A 123 -4.21 -0.33 13.26
N PRO A 124 -5.22 0.54 13.46
CA PRO A 124 -5.48 1.67 12.55
C PRO A 124 -4.37 2.74 12.53
N ASN A 125 -3.51 2.77 13.53
CA ASN A 125 -2.49 3.81 13.71
C ASN A 125 -1.18 3.53 12.96
N ALA A 126 -1.10 2.46 12.14
CA ALA A 126 0.13 2.09 11.44
C ALA A 126 0.76 3.23 10.64
N LEU A 127 -0.08 4.00 9.93
CA LEU A 127 0.37 5.15 9.15
C LEU A 127 0.89 6.29 10.05
N ASP A 128 0.19 6.56 11.16
CA ASP A 128 0.56 7.62 12.10
C ASP A 128 1.87 7.29 12.82
N ASP A 129 2.04 6.05 13.26
CA ASP A 129 3.27 5.58 13.90
C ASP A 129 4.47 5.68 12.96
N MET A 130 4.29 5.25 11.71
CA MET A 130 5.34 5.32 10.69
C MET A 130 5.71 6.79 10.38
N LEU A 131 4.72 7.68 10.23
CA LEU A 131 4.98 9.09 9.98
C LEU A 131 5.67 9.78 11.17
N HIS A 132 5.26 9.45 12.40
CA HIS A 132 5.91 9.96 13.61
C HIS A 132 7.39 9.62 13.65
N GLU A 133 7.75 8.39 13.31
CA GLU A 133 9.14 7.95 13.26
C GLU A 133 9.93 8.62 12.14
N ILE A 134 9.33 8.74 10.96
CA ILE A 134 9.91 9.48 9.84
C ILE A 134 10.20 10.93 10.25
N PHE A 135 9.25 11.60 10.90
CA PHE A 135 9.39 13.01 11.30
C PHE A 135 10.38 13.24 12.43
N LYS A 136 10.67 12.20 13.22
CA LYS A 136 11.78 12.19 14.18
C LYS A 136 13.14 12.05 13.52
N HIS A 137 13.22 11.29 12.42
CA HIS A 137 14.48 11.02 11.74
C HIS A 137 14.88 12.15 10.79
N TYR A 138 13.91 12.77 10.11
CA TYR A 138 14.17 13.80 9.12
C TYR A 138 13.78 15.19 9.63
N ASP A 139 14.75 16.10 9.53
CA ASP A 139 14.54 17.53 9.75
C ASP A 139 15.19 18.32 8.61
N PHE A 140 14.38 18.67 7.60
CA PHE A 140 14.80 19.44 6.45
C PHE A 140 13.61 20.24 5.89
N LYS A 141 13.91 21.20 5.01
CA LYS A 141 12.91 21.98 4.28
C LYS A 141 13.16 21.87 2.78
N VAL A 142 12.09 21.73 2.02
CA VAL A 142 12.11 21.64 0.55
C VAL A 142 11.78 22.99 -0.08
N GLY A 143 10.79 23.71 0.45
CA GLY A 143 10.28 24.92 -0.19
C GLY A 143 9.53 24.62 -1.50
N GLY A 144 9.08 25.69 -2.18
CA GLY A 144 8.40 25.59 -3.47
C GLY A 144 6.99 24.98 -3.40
N LYS A 145 6.45 24.66 -4.57
CA LYS A 145 5.11 24.15 -4.78
C LYS A 145 5.12 22.84 -5.58
N ALA A 146 4.53 21.80 -5.01
CA ALA A 146 4.41 20.48 -5.62
C ALA A 146 3.00 20.23 -6.20
N LEU A 147 2.94 19.71 -7.41
CA LEU A 147 1.72 19.06 -7.92
C LEU A 147 1.76 17.58 -7.55
N VAL A 148 0.71 17.09 -6.89
CA VAL A 148 0.70 15.72 -6.35
C VAL A 148 -0.49 14.93 -6.88
N ASP A 149 -0.23 13.93 -7.71
CA ASP A 149 -1.21 12.94 -8.17
C ASP A 149 -1.28 11.75 -7.19
N CYS A 150 -2.35 11.71 -6.39
CA CYS A 150 -2.62 10.63 -5.43
C CYS A 150 -3.25 9.39 -6.07
N MET A 151 -3.59 9.43 -7.37
CA MET A 151 -4.22 8.34 -8.13
C MET A 151 -5.44 7.67 -7.47
N ASN A 152 -6.21 8.43 -6.69
CA ASN A 152 -7.32 7.94 -5.86
C ASN A 152 -6.88 6.85 -4.86
N THR A 153 -5.66 6.94 -4.35
CA THR A 153 -5.09 6.02 -3.36
C THR A 153 -5.09 6.64 -1.96
N PRO A 154 -4.79 5.84 -0.91
CA PRO A 154 -4.54 6.34 0.44
C PRO A 154 -3.41 7.37 0.56
N ALA A 155 -2.61 7.57 -0.49
CA ALA A 155 -1.48 8.51 -0.46
C ALA A 155 -1.90 9.94 -0.11
N VAL A 156 -3.15 10.33 -0.39
CA VAL A 156 -3.72 11.62 0.00
C VAL A 156 -3.53 11.95 1.49
N LEU A 157 -3.48 10.92 2.35
CA LEU A 157 -3.30 11.05 3.79
C LEU A 157 -1.88 11.49 4.20
N LEU A 158 -0.90 11.36 3.30
CA LEU A 158 0.48 11.74 3.55
C LEU A 158 0.67 13.26 3.44
N PHE A 159 0.13 13.88 2.38
CA PHE A 159 0.63 15.17 1.92
C PHE A 159 0.37 16.37 2.80
N PRO A 160 -0.78 16.52 3.47
CA PRO A 160 -0.94 17.62 4.44
C PRO A 160 0.18 17.59 5.48
N ARG A 161 0.53 16.39 5.95
CA ARG A 161 1.54 16.19 7.00
C ARG A 161 2.97 16.34 6.47
N LEU A 162 3.24 15.86 5.25
CA LEU A 162 4.55 16.05 4.60
C LEU A 162 4.78 17.53 4.25
N SER A 163 3.74 18.22 3.76
CA SER A 163 3.75 19.65 3.45
C SER A 163 4.07 20.46 4.71
N ASP A 164 3.35 20.23 5.80
CA ASP A 164 3.57 20.92 7.08
C ASP A 164 4.98 20.66 7.63
N LYS A 165 5.42 19.39 7.65
CA LYS A 165 6.72 19.01 8.20
C LYS A 165 7.88 19.56 7.36
N PHE A 166 7.85 19.37 6.05
CA PHE A 166 8.97 19.69 5.15
C PHE A 166 8.84 21.04 4.43
N GLY A 167 7.77 21.79 4.68
CA GLY A 167 7.63 23.20 4.28
C GLY A 167 7.57 23.44 2.77
N PHE A 168 6.75 22.69 2.04
CA PHE A 168 6.44 22.92 0.63
C PHE A 168 4.93 23.00 0.43
N GLU A 169 4.47 23.83 -0.50
CA GLU A 169 3.05 23.91 -0.85
C GLU A 169 2.64 22.69 -1.67
N VAL A 170 1.41 22.22 -1.47
CA VAL A 170 0.87 21.06 -2.20
C VAL A 170 -0.43 21.40 -2.88
N GLU A 171 -0.52 21.08 -4.16
CA GLU A 171 -1.77 20.98 -4.88
C GLU A 171 -2.08 19.52 -5.22
N LEU A 172 -3.19 19.01 -4.70
CA LEU A 172 -3.58 17.61 -4.87
C LEU A 172 -4.39 17.40 -6.16
N MET A 173 -4.17 16.26 -6.80
CA MET A 173 -4.91 15.74 -7.94
C MET A 173 -5.25 14.27 -7.69
N ASN A 174 -6.41 13.82 -8.21
CA ASN A 174 -6.92 12.46 -7.98
C ASN A 174 -6.88 12.10 -6.47
N ASP A 175 -7.41 12.99 -5.63
CA ASP A 175 -7.34 12.97 -4.17
C ASP A 175 -8.52 12.23 -3.50
N MET A 176 -9.48 11.79 -4.31
CA MET A 176 -10.63 11.04 -3.84
C MET A 176 -10.25 9.58 -3.53
N MET A 177 -9.74 9.36 -2.31
CA MET A 177 -9.26 8.07 -1.81
C MET A 177 -10.22 6.89 -2.06
N THR A 178 -11.54 7.10 -1.94
CA THR A 178 -12.53 6.03 -2.15
C THR A 178 -13.37 6.26 -3.42
N SER A 179 -12.80 6.89 -4.44
CA SER A 179 -13.50 7.18 -5.69
C SER A 179 -13.95 5.90 -6.41
N TYR A 180 -15.13 5.96 -7.02
CA TYR A 180 -15.61 4.99 -8.00
C TYR A 180 -15.12 5.31 -9.42
N LEU A 181 -14.68 6.54 -9.66
CA LEU A 181 -14.15 6.96 -10.95
C LEU A 181 -12.68 6.54 -11.09
N PRO A 182 -12.22 6.23 -12.32
CA PRO A 182 -10.79 6.09 -12.57
C PRO A 182 -10.08 7.42 -12.30
N PRO A 183 -8.81 7.41 -11.84
CA PRO A 183 -8.02 8.62 -11.76
C PRO A 183 -7.87 9.21 -13.17
N LYS A 184 -7.74 10.54 -13.25
CA LYS A 184 -7.38 11.21 -14.50
C LYS A 184 -6.04 10.64 -15.01
N PRO A 185 -5.86 10.47 -16.33
CA PRO A 185 -4.64 9.90 -16.90
C PRO A 185 -3.37 10.68 -16.57
N LYS A 186 -2.21 10.02 -16.70
CA LYS A 186 -0.88 10.61 -16.45
C LYS A 186 -0.64 11.84 -17.34
N GLU A 187 -1.17 11.84 -18.56
CA GLU A 187 -1.03 12.92 -19.53
C GLU A 187 -1.66 14.21 -19.01
N VAL A 188 -2.77 14.11 -18.26
CA VAL A 188 -3.42 15.27 -17.63
C VAL A 188 -2.56 15.82 -16.49
N PHE A 189 -1.93 14.94 -15.71
CA PHE A 189 -0.99 15.34 -14.66
C PHE A 189 0.22 16.05 -15.26
N LEU A 190 0.85 15.47 -16.29
CA LEU A 190 2.01 16.07 -16.97
C LEU A 190 1.66 17.41 -17.61
N GLN A 191 0.53 17.50 -18.30
CA GLN A 191 0.08 18.76 -18.91
C GLN A 191 -0.13 19.85 -17.85
N LYS A 192 -0.69 19.50 -16.69
CA LYS A 192 -0.89 20.44 -15.59
C LYS A 192 0.44 20.83 -14.94
N LEU A 193 1.35 19.88 -14.74
CA LEU A 193 2.69 20.12 -14.21
C LEU A 193 3.47 21.11 -15.09
N THR A 194 3.48 20.90 -16.41
CA THR A 194 4.21 21.76 -17.36
C THR A 194 3.59 23.16 -17.51
N LYS A 195 2.26 23.28 -17.46
CA LYS A 195 1.57 24.57 -17.66
C LYS A 195 1.44 25.40 -16.39
N GLY A 196 1.49 24.77 -15.23
CA GLY A 196 1.34 25.43 -13.93
C GLY A 196 2.67 25.94 -13.38
N SER A 197 2.58 26.72 -12.31
CA SER A 197 3.73 27.15 -11.53
C SER A 197 4.00 26.12 -10.43
N TYR A 198 4.71 25.05 -10.77
CA TYR A 198 5.15 24.00 -9.85
C TYR A 198 6.65 23.79 -9.98
N ASP A 199 7.33 23.57 -8.85
CA ASP A 199 8.77 23.31 -8.81
C ASP A 199 9.09 21.82 -9.03
N PHE A 200 8.15 20.95 -8.68
CA PHE A 200 8.26 19.50 -8.91
C PHE A 200 6.88 18.82 -8.89
N GLY A 201 6.82 17.62 -9.46
CA GLY A 201 5.65 16.78 -9.48
C GLY A 201 5.86 15.48 -8.70
N LEU A 202 4.83 15.00 -8.02
CA LEU A 202 4.82 13.72 -7.35
C LEU A 202 3.63 12.88 -7.82
N ARG A 203 3.84 11.60 -8.08
CA ARG A 203 2.75 10.69 -8.46
C ARG A 203 2.85 9.37 -7.71
N PHE A 204 1.80 9.06 -6.94
CA PHE A 204 1.76 7.92 -6.04
C PHE A 204 0.86 6.84 -6.62
N ARG A 205 1.48 5.79 -7.15
CA ARG A 205 0.78 4.70 -7.83
C ARG A 205 0.18 3.68 -6.86
N PRO A 206 -0.91 2.99 -7.23
CA PRO A 206 -1.52 1.94 -6.41
C PRO A 206 -0.57 0.77 -6.07
N ASP A 207 0.41 0.48 -6.92
CA ASP A 207 1.45 -0.55 -6.71
C ASP A 207 2.61 -0.09 -5.81
N GLY A 208 2.45 1.05 -5.14
CA GLY A 208 3.41 1.56 -4.15
C GLY A 208 4.68 2.12 -4.76
N VAL A 209 4.67 2.45 -6.06
CA VAL A 209 5.73 3.23 -6.70
C VAL A 209 5.40 4.73 -6.60
N VAL A 210 6.37 5.51 -6.16
CA VAL A 210 6.33 6.97 -6.19
C VAL A 210 7.22 7.46 -7.30
N GLU A 211 6.64 8.21 -8.24
CA GLU A 211 7.36 8.89 -9.30
C GLU A 211 7.58 10.35 -8.87
N VAL A 212 8.82 10.84 -8.95
CA VAL A 212 9.18 12.24 -8.72
C VAL A 212 9.64 12.86 -10.04
N TYR A 213 9.02 13.97 -10.42
CA TYR A 213 9.24 14.70 -11.66
C TYR A 213 9.90 16.04 -11.33
N LYS A 214 11.12 16.28 -11.81
CA LYS A 214 11.83 17.56 -11.66
C LYS A 214 12.85 17.71 -12.79
N ASP A 215 12.96 18.89 -13.38
CA ASP A 215 13.95 19.22 -14.43
C ASP A 215 14.01 18.20 -15.58
N ASP A 216 12.84 17.77 -16.08
CA ASP A 216 12.67 16.72 -17.10
C ASP A 216 13.18 15.31 -16.71
N GLU A 217 13.67 15.12 -15.49
CA GLU A 217 13.99 13.81 -14.92
C GLU A 217 12.78 13.18 -14.20
N VAL A 218 12.68 11.85 -14.29
CA VAL A 218 11.74 11.06 -13.50
C VAL A 218 12.51 10.05 -12.65
N LYS A 219 12.30 10.07 -11.34
CA LYS A 219 12.88 9.09 -10.41
C LYS A 219 11.78 8.30 -9.72
N GLU A 220 12.01 7.00 -9.56
CA GLU A 220 11.05 6.09 -8.95
C GLU A 220 11.54 5.56 -7.61
N PHE A 221 10.62 5.46 -6.65
CA PHE A 221 10.88 4.97 -5.30
C PHE A 221 9.81 3.96 -4.87
N ASN A 222 10.25 2.92 -4.16
CA ASN A 222 9.38 1.89 -3.58
C ASN A 222 9.46 1.81 -2.05
N SER A 223 10.11 2.78 -1.42
CA SER A 223 10.24 2.98 0.03
C SER A 223 10.13 4.47 0.34
N LEU A 224 9.32 4.83 1.34
CA LEU A 224 9.17 6.20 1.80
C LEU A 224 10.50 6.75 2.33
N TRP A 225 11.31 5.93 3.00
CA TRP A 225 12.63 6.36 3.47
C TRP A 225 13.51 6.82 2.31
N LYS A 226 13.61 6.03 1.24
CA LYS A 226 14.40 6.40 0.05
C LYS A 226 13.82 7.60 -0.68
N PHE A 227 12.50 7.68 -0.78
CA PHE A 227 11.82 8.85 -1.33
C PHE A 227 12.16 10.13 -0.55
N LEU A 228 12.17 10.08 0.79
CA LEU A 228 12.49 11.25 1.62
C LEU A 228 13.97 11.62 1.60
N GLU A 229 14.88 10.64 1.51
CA GLU A 229 16.31 10.92 1.26
C GLU A 229 16.54 11.67 -0.05
N TYR A 230 15.74 11.37 -1.07
CA TYR A 230 15.78 12.13 -2.32
C TYR A 230 15.15 13.50 -2.16
N LEU A 231 13.99 13.58 -1.51
CA LEU A 231 13.27 14.84 -1.28
C LEU A 231 14.11 15.86 -0.50
N LYS A 232 14.96 15.41 0.41
CA LYS A 232 15.94 16.23 1.15
C LYS A 232 16.93 16.97 0.25
N LYS A 233 17.14 16.49 -0.98
CA LYS A 233 18.10 17.05 -1.95
C LYS A 233 17.44 17.97 -2.97
N LEU A 234 16.11 18.07 -2.96
CA LEU A 234 15.37 18.95 -3.86
C LEU A 234 15.48 20.41 -3.40
#